data_AF-A0A7R9Z0E4-F1
#
_entry.id   AF-A0A7R9Z0E4-F1
#
_cell.length_a   1.000
_cell.length_b   1.000
_cell.length_c   1.000
_cell.angle_alpha   90.00
_cell.angle_beta   90.00
_cell.angle_gamma   90.00
#
_symmetry.space_group_name_H-M   'P 1'
#
loop_
_entity.id
_entity.type
_entity.pdbx_description
1 polymer ?
#
loop_
_entity_poly.entity_id
_entity_poly.type
_entity_poly.pdbx_seq_one_letter_code
_entity_poly.pdbx_strand_id
1 'polypeptide(L)'
;MVLANTHLFYHPMADHVRAVQAFAVCKKIDEIRRHDGTTHPYPLVFCGDLNSNPLSGAVQLLFNRALSPDHHDTWRHLHDYAWEMGDHEYMLEHGYIGNDETVEEPTWEDETFDDAHQDEESLAEAVEREEAARASK
;
A
#
# COMPACT_ATOMS: atom_id res chain seq x y z
N MET A 1 14.18 -4.65 -15.84
CA MET A 1 12.95 -4.23 -15.13
C MET A 1 13.36 -3.80 -13.73
N VAL A 2 12.75 -2.74 -13.19
CA VAL A 2 13.00 -2.23 -11.84
C VAL A 2 11.75 -2.50 -11.00
N LEU A 3 11.95 -3.13 -9.85
CA LEU A 3 10.93 -3.28 -8.81
C LEU A 3 11.32 -2.35 -7.66
N ALA A 4 10.40 -1.47 -7.27
CA ALA A 4 10.58 -0.58 -6.14
C ALA A 4 9.44 -0.79 -5.14
N ASN A 5 9.79 -0.83 -3.86
CA ASN A 5 8.84 -0.90 -2.75
C ASN A 5 9.19 0.21 -1.75
N THR A 6 8.20 0.86 -1.17
CA THR A 6 8.41 1.89 -0.15
C THR A 6 7.36 1.82 0.95
N HIS A 7 7.71 2.39 2.11
CA HIS A 7 6.76 2.67 3.17
C HIS A 7 7.00 4.13 3.58
N LEU A 8 6.10 5.03 3.19
CA LEU A 8 6.25 6.45 3.46
C LEU A 8 5.87 6.78 4.91
N PHE A 9 6.25 7.97 5.37
CA PHE A 9 6.00 8.40 6.74
C PHE A 9 4.50 8.40 7.09
N TYR A 10 4.15 7.79 8.22
CA TYR A 10 2.76 7.48 8.57
C TYR A 10 1.96 8.69 9.06
N HIS A 11 2.62 9.69 9.63
CA HIS A 11 1.96 10.69 10.46
C HIS A 11 0.90 11.48 9.67
N PRO A 12 -0.37 11.51 10.11
CA PRO A 12 -1.48 12.03 9.31
C PRO A 12 -1.29 13.46 8.80
N MET A 13 -0.74 14.35 9.63
CA MET A 13 -0.49 15.76 9.29
C MET A 13 0.80 16.00 8.47
N ALA A 14 1.55 14.95 8.15
CA ALA A 14 2.85 15.06 7.48
C ALA A 14 2.76 14.82 5.96
N ASP A 15 1.68 15.27 5.30
CA ASP A 15 1.51 15.12 3.85
C ASP A 15 2.68 15.74 3.06
N HIS A 16 3.16 16.90 3.50
CA HIS A 16 4.35 17.56 2.93
C HIS A 16 5.60 16.68 3.02
N VAL A 17 5.81 15.95 4.13
CA VAL A 17 6.93 15.02 4.28
C VAL A 17 6.80 13.88 3.29
N ARG A 18 5.61 13.27 3.19
CA ARG A 18 5.33 12.19 2.23
C ARG A 18 5.53 12.65 0.78
N ALA A 19 5.11 13.86 0.43
CA ALA A 19 5.33 14.42 -0.90
C ALA A 19 6.82 14.54 -1.24
N VAL A 20 7.64 15.01 -0.30
CA VAL A 20 9.11 15.11 -0.46
C VAL A 20 9.74 13.71 -0.56
N GLN A 21 9.31 12.75 0.26
CA GLN A 21 9.80 11.37 0.19
C GLN A 21 9.44 10.70 -1.14
N ALA A 22 8.19 10.85 -1.60
CA ALA A 22 7.76 10.35 -2.90
C ALA A 22 8.60 10.95 -4.04
N PHE A 23 8.89 12.25 -3.99
CA PHE A 23 9.78 12.90 -4.96
C PHE A 23 11.19 12.30 -4.94
N ALA A 24 11.79 12.14 -3.76
CA ALA A 24 13.12 11.57 -3.61
C ALA A 24 13.20 10.14 -4.15
N VAL A 25 12.20 9.31 -3.84
CA VAL A 25 12.08 7.93 -4.35
C VAL A 25 11.95 7.94 -5.88
N CYS A 26 11.04 8.74 -6.44
CA CYS A 26 10.85 8.86 -7.89
C CYS A 26 12.13 9.29 -8.61
N LYS A 27 12.82 10.29 -8.08
CA LYS A 27 14.10 10.76 -8.62
C LYS A 27 15.13 9.64 -8.61
N LYS A 28 15.24 8.90 -7.50
CA LYS A 28 16.21 7.82 -7.39
C LYS A 28 15.91 6.66 -8.34
N ILE A 29 14.63 6.32 -8.50
CA ILE A 29 14.18 5.32 -9.45
C ILE A 29 14.51 5.77 -10.89
N ASP A 30 14.27 7.03 -11.25
CA ASP A 30 14.58 7.54 -12.60
C ASP A 30 16.09 7.47 -12.90
N GLU A 31 16.95 7.81 -11.93
CA GLU A 31 18.41 7.63 -12.03
C GLU A 31 18.78 6.17 -12.33
N ILE A 32 18.19 5.21 -11.61
CA ILE A 32 18.46 3.78 -11.79
C ILE A 32 17.94 3.31 -13.15
N ARG A 33 16.72 3.73 -13.52
CA ARG A 33 16.07 3.32 -14.78
C ARG A 33 16.79 3.82 -16.03
N ARG A 34 17.62 4.85 -15.90
CA ARG A 34 18.38 5.49 -16.99
C ARG A 34 19.90 5.37 -16.84
N HIS A 35 20.38 4.57 -15.87
CA HIS A 35 21.79 4.52 -15.49
C HIS A 35 22.72 4.18 -16.67
N ASP A 36 22.28 3.35 -17.61
CA ASP A 36 23.05 2.91 -18.77
C ASP A 36 22.93 3.83 -20.00
N GLY A 37 22.22 4.95 -19.89
CA GLY A 37 22.05 5.91 -20.99
C GLY A 37 21.24 5.40 -22.17
N THR A 38 20.51 4.28 -22.00
CA THR A 38 19.67 3.70 -23.05
C THR A 38 18.51 4.64 -23.42
N THR A 39 18.11 4.62 -24.70
CA THR A 39 16.98 5.41 -25.22
C THR A 39 15.63 5.00 -24.60
N HIS A 40 15.56 3.81 -24.02
CA HIS A 40 14.34 3.25 -23.44
C HIS A 40 14.57 2.90 -21.96
N PRO A 41 13.99 3.67 -21.02
CA PRO A 41 14.11 3.37 -19.60
C PRO A 41 13.55 1.98 -19.27
N TYR A 42 14.19 1.27 -18.35
CA TYR A 42 13.69 -0.04 -17.89
C TYR A 42 12.23 0.05 -17.41
N PRO A 43 11.39 -0.97 -17.67
CA PRO A 43 10.05 -1.04 -17.10
C PRO A 43 10.09 -0.96 -15.56
N LEU A 44 9.09 -0.31 -14.95
CA LEU A 44 9.00 -0.08 -13.50
C LEU A 44 7.70 -0.67 -12.95
N VAL A 45 7.83 -1.41 -11.85
CA VAL A 45 6.73 -1.73 -10.93
C VAL A 45 7.04 -1.04 -9.62
N PHE A 46 6.15 -0.17 -9.16
CA PHE A 46 6.29 0.57 -7.91
C PHE A 46 5.14 0.22 -6.98
N CYS A 47 5.47 -0.34 -5.83
CA CYS A 47 4.53 -0.81 -4.82
C CYS A 47 4.86 -0.16 -3.47
N GLY A 48 3.95 -0.32 -2.52
CA GLY A 48 4.22 0.04 -1.13
C GLY A 48 3.04 0.69 -0.43
N ASP A 49 3.27 0.97 0.85
CA ASP A 49 2.36 1.75 1.67
C ASP A 49 2.79 3.23 1.60
N LEU A 50 1.96 4.04 0.94
CA LEU A 50 2.24 5.46 0.81
C LEU A 50 1.75 6.27 2.02
N ASN A 51 1.00 5.67 2.95
CA ASN A 51 0.30 6.37 4.03
C ASN A 51 -0.44 7.61 3.52
N SER A 52 -1.05 7.47 2.34
CA SER A 52 -1.54 8.59 1.52
C SER A 52 -2.85 8.21 0.86
N ASN A 53 -3.82 9.13 0.91
CA ASN A 53 -5.07 8.97 0.18
C ASN A 53 -4.87 9.22 -1.34
N PRO A 54 -5.80 8.77 -2.21
CA PRO A 54 -5.66 8.92 -3.66
C PRO A 54 -5.57 10.36 -4.18
N LEU A 55 -6.02 11.35 -3.41
CA LEU A 55 -5.99 12.78 -3.78
C LEU A 55 -4.78 13.53 -3.19
N SER A 56 -3.98 12.87 -2.36
CA SER A 56 -2.80 13.46 -1.73
C SER A 56 -1.75 13.94 -2.74
N GLY A 57 -0.91 14.88 -2.34
CA GLY A 57 0.18 15.38 -3.19
C GLY A 57 1.19 14.31 -3.58
N ALA A 58 1.46 13.32 -2.70
CA ALA A 58 2.34 12.20 -3.01
C ALA A 58 1.81 11.36 -4.17
N VAL A 59 0.51 11.03 -4.16
CA VAL A 59 -0.13 10.26 -5.24
C VAL A 59 -0.24 11.09 -6.52
N GLN A 60 -0.63 12.36 -6.43
CA GLN A 60 -0.65 13.25 -7.60
C GLN A 60 0.73 13.38 -8.26
N LEU A 61 1.81 13.43 -7.46
CA LEU A 61 3.17 13.46 -7.98
C LEU A 61 3.51 12.20 -8.79
N LEU A 62 3.04 11.02 -8.36
CA LEU A 62 3.26 9.76 -9.08
C LEU A 62 2.55 9.72 -10.44
N PHE A 63 1.31 10.20 -10.50
CA PHE A 63 0.52 10.18 -11.73
C PHE A 63 0.87 11.31 -12.69
N ASN A 64 1.06 12.53 -12.17
CA ASN A 64 1.21 13.74 -12.98
C ASN A 64 2.66 14.16 -13.18
N ARG A 65 3.61 13.55 -12.45
CA ARG A 65 5.03 13.95 -12.41
C ARG A 65 5.27 15.40 -11.96
N ALA A 66 4.25 16.02 -11.38
CA ALA A 66 4.27 17.38 -10.90
C ALA A 66 3.33 17.51 -9.72
N LEU A 67 3.66 18.44 -8.83
CA LEU A 67 2.85 18.83 -7.68
C LEU A 67 2.81 20.35 -7.64
N SER A 68 1.61 20.92 -7.48
CA SER A 68 1.44 22.37 -7.42
C SER A 68 2.02 22.94 -6.11
N PRO A 69 2.72 24.08 -6.15
CA PRO A 69 3.07 24.84 -4.95
C PRO A 69 1.84 25.26 -4.14
N ASP A 70 0.69 25.42 -4.79
CA ASP A 70 -0.57 25.84 -4.17
C ASP A 70 -1.45 24.66 -3.73
N HIS A 71 -0.91 23.45 -3.68
CA HIS A 71 -1.67 22.27 -3.28
C HIS A 71 -2.01 22.31 -1.78
N HIS A 72 -3.18 22.88 -1.47
CA HIS A 72 -3.63 23.20 -0.12
C HIS A 72 -3.41 22.06 0.90
N ASP A 73 -3.94 20.86 0.64
CA ASP A 73 -3.89 19.78 1.64
C ASP A 73 -2.47 19.30 1.93
N THR A 74 -1.64 19.22 0.89
CA THR A 74 -0.25 18.77 1.02
C THR A 74 0.58 19.70 1.89
N TRP A 75 0.41 21.00 1.67
CA TRP A 75 1.19 22.05 2.35
C TRP A 75 0.51 22.59 3.61
N ARG A 76 -0.68 22.09 3.94
CA ARG A 76 -1.54 22.58 5.02
C ARG A 76 -0.79 22.74 6.35
N HIS A 77 0.07 21.77 6.66
CA HIS A 77 0.79 21.70 7.93
C HIS A 77 2.28 22.02 7.82
N LEU A 78 2.72 22.65 6.72
CA LEU A 78 4.16 22.83 6.43
C LEU A 78 4.88 23.68 7.49
N HIS A 79 4.20 24.64 8.12
CA HIS A 79 4.80 25.63 9.01
C HIS A 79 4.57 25.36 10.50
N ASP A 80 3.59 24.52 10.82
CA ASP A 80 3.10 24.21 12.15
C ASP A 80 3.26 22.72 12.50
N TYR A 81 3.73 21.88 11.57
CA TYR A 81 4.04 20.49 11.86
C TYR A 81 5.02 20.35 13.03
N ALA A 82 4.61 19.55 14.01
CA ALA A 82 5.38 19.14 15.16
C ALA A 82 5.16 17.63 15.38
N TRP A 83 6.17 16.93 15.89
CA TRP A 83 6.10 15.47 16.08
C TRP A 83 5.01 15.08 17.08
N GLU A 84 4.78 15.94 18.07
CA GLU A 84 3.80 15.81 19.15
C GLU A 84 2.35 15.84 18.63
N MET A 85 2.11 16.37 17.42
CA MET A 85 0.78 16.27 16.78
C MET A 85 0.41 14.83 16.36
N GLY A 86 1.31 13.88 16.59
CA GLY A 86 1.12 12.46 16.39
C GLY A 86 0.72 11.73 17.66
N ASP A 87 0.57 12.44 18.78
CA ASP A 87 0.04 11.85 20.00
C ASP A 87 -1.42 11.42 19.77
N HIS A 88 -1.75 10.23 20.27
CA HIS A 88 -3.05 9.58 20.02
C HIS A 88 -4.24 10.48 20.39
N GLU A 89 -4.14 11.20 21.51
CA GLU A 89 -5.17 12.14 21.96
C GLU A 89 -5.37 13.29 20.96
N TYR A 90 -4.28 13.86 20.45
CA TYR A 90 -4.31 14.92 19.45
C TYR A 90 -4.91 14.42 18.13
N MET A 91 -4.48 13.23 17.68
CA MET A 91 -4.98 12.61 16.45
C MET A 91 -6.49 12.36 16.54
N LEU A 92 -6.98 11.82 17.66
CA LEU A 92 -8.41 11.62 17.89
C LEU A 92 -9.20 12.93 17.90
N GLU A 93 -8.70 13.97 18.59
CA GLU A 93 -9.34 15.29 18.63
C GLU A 93 -9.51 15.88 17.23
N HIS A 94 -8.58 15.59 16.32
CA HIS A 94 -8.57 16.09 14.94
C HIS A 94 -9.16 15.12 13.91
N GLY A 95 -9.88 14.08 14.37
CA GLY A 95 -10.63 13.17 13.52
C GLY A 95 -9.78 12.11 12.79
N TYR A 96 -8.54 11.91 13.22
CA TYR A 96 -7.70 10.82 12.75
C TYR A 96 -7.92 9.57 13.62
N ILE A 97 -8.58 8.59 13.01
CA ILE A 97 -8.76 7.27 13.60
C ILE A 97 -7.49 6.49 13.28
N GLY A 98 -6.67 6.22 14.30
CA GLY A 98 -5.56 5.28 14.17
C GLY A 98 -6.07 3.86 13.92
N ASN A 99 -5.18 2.89 13.71
CA ASN A 99 -5.57 1.52 14.01
C ASN A 99 -5.82 1.48 15.52
N ASP A 100 -7.09 1.60 15.93
CA ASP A 100 -7.46 1.47 17.32
C ASP A 100 -6.83 0.17 17.84
N GLU A 101 -6.04 0.27 18.91
CA GLU A 101 -5.85 -0.86 19.82
C GLU A 101 -7.20 -1.10 20.50
N THR A 102 -8.18 -1.61 19.75
CA THR A 102 -9.17 -2.44 20.40
C THR A 102 -8.36 -3.53 21.06
N VAL A 103 -8.39 -3.55 22.40
CA VAL A 103 -7.64 -4.41 23.33
C VAL A 103 -7.86 -5.91 23.07
N GLU A 104 -8.67 -6.27 22.09
CA GLU A 104 -8.72 -7.60 21.52
C GLU A 104 -7.59 -7.70 20.49
N GLU A 105 -6.42 -8.12 20.95
CA GLU A 105 -5.43 -8.74 20.06
C GLU A 105 -6.20 -9.68 19.12
N PRO A 106 -6.04 -9.55 17.78
CA PRO A 106 -6.68 -10.48 16.88
C PRO A 106 -6.27 -11.89 17.30
N THR A 107 -7.25 -12.68 17.73
CA THR A 107 -7.02 -14.10 18.03
C THR A 107 -6.60 -14.73 16.72
N TRP A 108 -5.31 -15.05 16.63
CA TRP A 108 -4.79 -15.90 15.58
C TRP A 108 -5.46 -17.26 15.76
N GLU A 109 -6.51 -17.51 14.97
CA GLU A 109 -6.92 -18.87 14.69
C GLU A 109 -5.77 -19.47 13.88
N ASP A 110 -5.08 -20.42 14.49
CA ASP A 110 -4.11 -21.28 13.81
C ASP A 110 -4.94 -22.15 12.85
N GLU A 111 -5.39 -21.56 11.74
CA GLU A 111 -5.90 -22.30 10.61
C GLU A 111 -4.72 -23.16 10.17
N THR A 112 -4.76 -24.44 10.56
CA THR A 112 -3.86 -25.46 10.02
C THR A 112 -3.87 -25.26 8.52
N PHE A 113 -2.71 -24.92 7.95
CA PHE A 113 -2.54 -24.72 6.52
C PHE A 113 -3.15 -25.92 5.79
N ASP A 114 -4.35 -25.73 5.26
CA ASP A 114 -5.00 -26.72 4.41
C ASP A 114 -4.30 -26.62 3.06
N ASP A 115 -3.45 -27.61 2.81
CA ASP A 115 -2.77 -27.77 1.53
C ASP A 115 -3.85 -27.79 0.43
N ALA A 116 -3.77 -26.88 -0.53
CA ALA A 116 -4.72 -26.74 -1.63
C ALA A 116 -4.91 -28.04 -2.44
N HIS A 117 -3.99 -29.00 -2.31
CA HIS A 117 -4.11 -30.34 -2.88
C HIS A 117 -5.14 -31.26 -2.18
N GLN A 118 -5.57 -30.96 -0.94
CA GLN A 118 -6.60 -31.74 -0.25
C GLN A 118 -7.99 -31.55 -0.87
N ASP A 119 -8.24 -30.39 -1.49
CA ASP A 119 -9.46 -30.12 -2.24
C ASP A 119 -9.51 -30.92 -3.55
N GLU A 120 -8.37 -31.27 -4.15
CA GLU A 120 -8.32 -32.02 -5.42
C GLU A 120 -8.81 -33.47 -5.26
N GLU A 121 -8.49 -34.13 -4.14
CA GLU A 121 -8.92 -35.50 -3.85
C GLU A 121 -10.43 -35.54 -3.54
N SER A 122 -10.94 -34.56 -2.79
CA SER A 122 -12.38 -34.46 -2.51
C SER A 122 -13.21 -34.11 -3.76
N LEU A 123 -12.67 -33.28 -4.66
CA LEU A 123 -13.27 -33.00 -5.96
C LEU A 123 -13.27 -34.24 -6.87
N ALA A 124 -12.19 -35.01 -6.89
CA ALA A 124 -12.12 -36.25 -7.65
C ALA A 124 -13.15 -37.29 -7.17
N GLU A 125 -13.27 -37.47 -5.84
CA GLU A 125 -14.30 -38.36 -5.28
C GLU A 125 -15.73 -37.88 -5.57
N ALA A 126 -15.98 -36.57 -5.52
CA ALA A 126 -17.28 -35.99 -5.83
C ALA A 126 -17.67 -36.25 -7.29
N VAL A 127 -16.71 -36.08 -8.21
CA VAL A 127 -16.89 -36.35 -9.64
C VAL A 127 -17.16 -37.83 -9.89
N GLU A 128 -16.40 -38.74 -9.28
CA GLU A 128 -16.62 -40.19 -9.42
C GLU A 128 -18.00 -40.62 -8.88
N ARG A 129 -18.44 -40.05 -7.75
CA ARG A 129 -19.78 -40.33 -7.19
C ARG A 129 -20.89 -39.85 -8.12
N GLU A 130 -20.71 -38.68 -8.76
CA GLU A 130 -21.69 -38.12 -9.69
C GLU A 130 -21.76 -38.93 -11.00
N GLU A 131 -20.61 -39.38 -11.52
CA GLU A 131 -20.56 -40.26 -12.69
C GLU A 131 -21.17 -41.64 -12.41
N ALA A 132 -20.90 -42.24 -11.24
CA ALA A 132 -21.50 -43.51 -10.83
C ALA A 132 -23.03 -43.41 -10.68
N ALA A 133 -23.53 -42.31 -10.13
CA ALA A 133 -24.97 -42.05 -10.02
C ALA A 133 -25.64 -41.86 -11.40
N ARG A 134 -24.91 -41.31 -12.37
CA ARG A 134 -25.40 -41.12 -13.75
C ARG A 134 -25.40 -42.41 -14.56
N ALA A 135 -24.46 -43.32 -14.30
CA ALA A 135 -24.40 -44.65 -14.94
C ALA A 135 -25.46 -45.64 -14.40
N SER A 136 -26.05 -45.36 -13.24
CA SER A 136 -27.10 -46.18 -12.62
C SER A 136 -28.54 -45.77 -13.02
N LYS A 137 -28.71 -44.77 -13.89
CA LYS A 137 -30.00 -44.36 -14.50
C LYS A 137 -30.09 -44.85 -15.94
#